data_AF-A0A832YC87-F1
#
_entry.id   AF-A0A832YC87-F1
#
_cell.length_a   1.000
_cell.length_b   1.000
_cell.length_c   1.000
_cell.angle_alpha   90.00
_cell.angle_beta   90.00
_cell.angle_gamma   90.00
#
_symmetry.space_group_name_H-M   'P 1'
#
loop_
_entity.id
_entity.type
_entity.pdbx_description
1 polymer ?
#
loop_
_entity_poly.entity_id
_entity_poly.type
_entity_poly.pdbx_seq_one_letter_code
_entity_poly.pdbx_strand_id
1 'polypeptide(L)'
;MPEKFSASERKKLLKHFSNIDNSVFVITTPKQVDRGALMSRYSRTDKTMRRIFLDEFIKNQNRGEEFYKRVLLEYGDDSVAELGSAQIAIEGLSNIAVKKIEDRRIGLSYLEKSSRYVAWDKKLNGKYK
;
A
#
# COMPACT_ATOMS: atom_id res chain seq x y z
N MET A 1 -16.52 -18.54 -10.61
CA MET A 1 -16.54 -18.64 -12.09
C MET A 1 -15.95 -17.37 -12.68
N PRO A 2 -15.20 -17.43 -13.80
CA PRO A 2 -14.70 -16.21 -14.45
C PRO A 2 -15.88 -15.33 -14.86
N GLU A 3 -15.87 -14.09 -14.39
CA GLU A 3 -16.94 -13.14 -14.66
C GLU A 3 -16.84 -12.62 -16.09
N LYS A 4 -17.97 -12.52 -16.81
CA LYS A 4 -17.98 -12.07 -18.20
C LYS A 4 -18.05 -10.54 -18.27
N PHE A 5 -17.04 -9.94 -18.88
CA PHE A 5 -16.96 -8.49 -19.15
C PHE A 5 -17.15 -8.21 -20.65
N SER A 6 -17.87 -7.14 -20.98
CA SER A 6 -18.03 -6.62 -22.35
C SER A 6 -16.71 -6.06 -22.91
N ALA A 7 -16.62 -5.88 -24.24
CA ALA A 7 -15.42 -5.35 -24.89
C ALA A 7 -15.00 -3.97 -24.34
N SER A 8 -15.97 -3.12 -24.01
CA SER A 8 -15.72 -1.79 -23.44
C SER A 8 -15.26 -1.84 -21.98
N GLU A 9 -15.86 -2.71 -21.15
CA GLU A 9 -15.45 -2.93 -19.76
C GLU A 9 -14.05 -3.57 -19.67
N ARG A 10 -13.77 -4.54 -20.54
CA ARG A 10 -12.44 -5.15 -20.67
C ARG A 10 -11.39 -4.08 -20.94
N LYS A 11 -11.65 -3.18 -21.90
CA LYS A 11 -10.75 -2.06 -22.24
C LYS A 11 -10.51 -1.12 -21.05
N LYS A 12 -11.47 -0.97 -20.13
CA LYS A 12 -11.33 -0.15 -18.91
C LYS A 12 -10.55 -0.88 -17.81
N LEU A 13 -10.92 -2.13 -17.51
CA LEU A 13 -10.30 -2.94 -16.45
C LEU A 13 -8.82 -3.22 -16.70
N LEU A 14 -8.45 -3.46 -17.96
CA LEU A 14 -7.05 -3.69 -18.35
C LEU A 14 -6.13 -2.50 -18.04
N LYS A 15 -6.67 -1.31 -17.73
CA LYS A 15 -5.88 -0.15 -17.28
C LYS A 15 -5.55 -0.16 -15.78
N HIS A 16 -6.18 -1.05 -14.99
CA HIS A 16 -6.17 -1.01 -13.52
C HIS A 16 -5.85 -2.35 -12.83
N PHE A 17 -5.70 -3.43 -13.60
CA PHE A 17 -5.34 -4.76 -13.11
C PHE A 17 -4.35 -5.43 -14.05
N SER A 18 -3.45 -6.27 -13.52
CA SER A 18 -2.45 -7.00 -14.33
C SER A 18 -3.06 -8.02 -15.31
N ASN A 19 -4.25 -8.54 -15.00
CA ASN A 19 -5.05 -9.40 -15.87
C ASN A 19 -6.52 -9.31 -15.44
N ILE A 20 -7.46 -9.76 -16.29
CA ILE A 20 -8.90 -9.72 -16.01
C ILE A 20 -9.59 -11.08 -15.90
N ASP A 21 -8.96 -12.13 -16.41
CA ASP A 21 -9.55 -13.46 -16.52
C ASP A 21 -8.97 -14.48 -15.51
N ASN A 22 -7.83 -14.17 -14.86
CA ASN A 22 -7.16 -15.08 -13.92
C ASN A 22 -7.44 -14.75 -12.45
N SER A 23 -7.24 -15.76 -11.58
CA SER A 23 -7.43 -15.67 -10.13
C SER A 23 -6.30 -14.92 -9.40
N VAL A 24 -5.07 -14.97 -9.91
CA VAL A 24 -3.91 -14.26 -9.34
C VAL A 24 -3.65 -13.01 -10.15
N PHE A 25 -3.70 -11.83 -9.53
CA PHE A 25 -3.56 -10.54 -10.19
C PHE A 25 -3.04 -9.45 -9.24
N VAL A 26 -2.54 -8.36 -9.83
CA VAL A 26 -2.09 -7.14 -9.13
C VAL A 26 -3.07 -6.00 -9.40
N ILE A 27 -3.40 -5.21 -8.39
CA ILE A 27 -4.18 -3.96 -8.51
C ILE A 27 -3.22 -2.82 -8.85
N THR A 28 -3.35 -2.26 -10.05
CA THR A 28 -2.41 -1.25 -10.59
C THR A 28 -2.99 0.16 -10.64
N THR A 29 -4.17 0.40 -10.07
CA THR A 29 -4.79 1.73 -9.98
C THR A 29 -3.84 2.76 -9.34
N PRO A 30 -3.68 3.95 -9.95
CA PRO A 30 -2.65 4.91 -9.53
C PRO A 30 -2.85 5.42 -8.09
N LYS A 31 -4.08 5.82 -7.74
CA LYS A 31 -4.42 6.31 -6.40
C LYS A 31 -4.28 5.18 -5.38
N GLN A 32 -3.36 5.32 -4.41
CA GLN A 32 -3.20 4.36 -3.30
C GLN A 32 -4.48 4.24 -2.47
N VAL A 33 -5.13 5.38 -2.23
CA VAL A 33 -6.44 5.45 -1.56
C VAL A 33 -7.51 4.64 -2.29
N ASP A 34 -7.51 4.56 -3.61
CA ASP A 34 -8.48 3.72 -4.31
C ASP A 34 -8.17 2.23 -4.17
N ARG A 35 -6.88 1.86 -4.08
CA ARG A 35 -6.46 0.46 -3.91
C ARG A 35 -6.90 -0.08 -2.55
N GLY A 36 -6.55 0.63 -1.48
CA GLY A 36 -6.94 0.23 -0.12
C GLY A 36 -8.46 0.24 0.08
N ALA A 37 -9.13 1.26 -0.46
CA ALA A 37 -10.59 1.34 -0.44
C ALA A 37 -11.25 0.18 -1.21
N LEU A 38 -10.73 -0.17 -2.39
CA LEU A 38 -11.24 -1.27 -3.21
C LEU A 38 -11.06 -2.62 -2.52
N MET A 39 -9.88 -2.88 -1.92
CA MET A 39 -9.62 -4.11 -1.17
C MET A 39 -10.54 -4.22 0.04
N SER A 40 -10.74 -3.13 0.76
CA SER A 40 -11.68 -3.09 1.89
C SER A 40 -13.12 -3.32 1.43
N ARG A 41 -13.56 -2.66 0.35
CA ARG A 41 -14.90 -2.86 -0.21
C ARG A 41 -15.13 -4.30 -0.68
N TYR A 42 -14.12 -4.90 -1.33
CA TYR A 42 -14.15 -6.30 -1.77
C TYR A 42 -14.37 -7.28 -0.62
N SER A 43 -13.81 -7.03 0.57
CA SER A 43 -13.99 -7.91 1.74
C SER A 43 -15.45 -8.00 2.25
N ARG A 44 -16.35 -7.11 1.79
CA ARG A 44 -17.73 -6.96 2.29
C ARG A 44 -18.80 -7.19 1.23
N THR A 45 -18.48 -7.92 0.16
CA THR A 45 -19.42 -8.24 -0.91
C THR A 45 -19.08 -9.58 -1.55
N ASP A 46 -20.08 -10.21 -2.15
CA ASP A 46 -20.01 -11.40 -2.98
C ASP A 46 -19.53 -11.11 -4.42
N LYS A 47 -19.43 -9.84 -4.82
CA LYS A 47 -18.92 -9.41 -6.13
C LYS A 47 -17.41 -9.58 -6.25
N THR A 48 -16.94 -9.79 -7.48
CA THR A 48 -15.50 -9.75 -7.74
C THR A 48 -14.94 -8.34 -7.62
N MET A 49 -13.66 -8.23 -7.28
CA MET A 49 -12.95 -6.95 -7.18
C MET A 49 -13.03 -6.11 -8.46
N ARG A 50 -13.02 -6.76 -9.63
CA ARG A 50 -13.13 -6.10 -10.94
C ARG A 50 -14.52 -5.52 -11.19
N ARG A 51 -15.57 -6.23 -10.78
CA ARG A 51 -16.95 -5.73 -10.85
C ARG A 51 -17.14 -4.51 -9.94
N ILE A 52 -16.66 -4.58 -8.70
CA ILE A 52 -16.71 -3.45 -7.76
C ILE A 52 -16.01 -2.23 -8.35
N PHE A 53 -14.84 -2.43 -8.96
CA PHE A 53 -14.08 -1.33 -9.56
C PHE A 53 -14.85 -0.64 -10.70
N LEU A 54 -15.49 -1.41 -11.60
CA LEU A 54 -16.32 -0.85 -12.67
C LEU A 54 -17.58 -0.14 -12.15
N ASP A 55 -18.21 -0.74 -11.15
CA ASP A 55 -19.50 -0.27 -10.63
C ASP A 55 -19.34 1.00 -9.79
N GLU A 56 -18.29 1.08 -8.96
CA GLU A 56 -18.12 2.13 -7.94
C GLU A 56 -16.97 3.11 -8.24
N PHE A 57 -15.80 2.62 -8.64
CA PHE A 57 -14.58 3.44 -8.69
C PHE A 57 -14.38 4.15 -10.04
N ILE A 58 -14.74 3.51 -11.16
CA ILE A 58 -14.66 4.17 -12.48
C ILE A 58 -15.67 5.30 -12.62
N LYS A 59 -16.83 5.18 -11.97
CA LYS A 59 -17.92 6.16 -12.08
C LYS A 59 -17.70 7.37 -11.16
N ASN A 60 -16.93 7.23 -10.08
CA ASN A 60 -16.63 8.30 -9.14
C ASN A 60 -15.14 8.32 -8.80
N GLN A 61 -14.43 9.35 -9.27
CA GLN A 61 -12.99 9.53 -9.04
C GLN A 61 -12.61 9.86 -7.59
N ASN A 62 -13.58 10.28 -6.78
CA ASN A 62 -13.39 10.59 -5.36
C ASN A 62 -13.79 9.41 -4.47
N ARG A 63 -14.17 8.26 -5.05
CA ARG A 63 -14.73 7.13 -4.31
C ARG A 63 -13.80 6.63 -3.21
N GLY A 64 -12.50 6.51 -3.46
CA GLY A 64 -11.54 6.10 -2.44
C GLY A 64 -11.40 7.12 -1.31
N GLU A 65 -11.34 8.41 -1.64
CA GLU A 65 -11.24 9.48 -0.65
C GLU A 65 -12.51 9.60 0.19
N GLU A 66 -13.69 9.51 -0.42
CA GLU A 66 -14.98 9.42 0.28
C GLU A 66 -15.07 8.18 1.17
N PHE A 67 -14.57 7.04 0.67
CA PHE A 67 -14.53 5.81 1.43
C PHE A 67 -13.63 5.94 2.65
N TYR A 68 -12.39 6.42 2.49
CA TYR A 68 -11.49 6.67 3.61
C TYR A 68 -12.04 7.74 4.55
N LYS A 69 -12.63 8.82 4.03
CA LYS A 69 -13.29 9.83 4.87
C LYS A 69 -14.38 9.20 5.72
N ARG A 70 -15.22 8.32 5.14
CA ARG A 70 -16.26 7.61 5.90
C ARG A 70 -15.66 6.61 6.89
N VAL A 71 -14.72 5.78 6.46
CA VAL A 71 -14.15 4.70 7.26
C VAL A 71 -13.28 5.23 8.40
N LEU A 72 -12.49 6.27 8.15
CA LEU A 72 -11.66 6.94 9.17
C LEU A 72 -12.50 7.81 10.11
N LEU A 73 -13.58 8.46 9.64
CA LEU A 73 -14.42 9.31 10.52
C LEU A 73 -15.49 8.53 11.28
N GLU A 74 -16.09 7.50 10.69
CA GLU A 74 -17.27 6.82 11.25
C GLU A 74 -16.96 5.47 11.92
N TYR A 75 -15.91 4.76 11.50
CA TYR A 75 -15.67 3.37 11.95
C TYR A 75 -14.30 3.10 12.57
N GLY A 76 -13.29 3.94 12.34
CA GLY A 76 -11.95 3.77 12.91
C GLY A 76 -11.23 2.48 12.45
N ASP A 77 -11.39 2.09 11.18
CA ASP A 77 -10.89 0.82 10.64
C ASP A 77 -9.40 0.92 10.24
N ASP A 78 -8.51 0.79 11.22
CA ASP A 78 -7.06 0.96 11.03
C ASP A 78 -6.44 -0.09 10.07
N SER A 79 -7.04 -1.28 9.96
CA SER A 79 -6.61 -2.32 9.00
C SER A 79 -6.71 -1.87 7.53
N VAL A 80 -7.65 -0.94 7.27
CA VAL A 80 -7.84 -0.29 5.97
C VAL A 80 -6.88 0.90 5.82
N ALA A 81 -6.52 1.56 6.92
CA ALA A 81 -5.53 2.62 6.95
C ALA A 81 -4.11 2.10 6.65
N GLU A 82 -3.78 0.87 7.05
CA GLU A 82 -2.49 0.20 6.73
C GLU A 82 -2.34 -0.16 5.25
N LEU A 83 -3.45 -0.45 4.56
CA LEU A 83 -3.47 -0.49 3.09
C LEU A 83 -3.19 0.88 2.47
N GLY A 84 -3.24 1.94 3.28
CA GLY A 84 -2.97 3.33 2.96
C GLY A 84 -1.54 3.80 3.24
N SER A 85 -0.76 3.24 4.20
CA SER A 85 0.69 3.52 4.40
C SER A 85 1.37 2.63 5.48
N ALA A 86 2.71 2.55 5.48
CA ALA A 86 3.51 2.33 6.70
C ALA A 86 4.90 3.01 6.58
N GLN A 87 5.30 3.74 7.62
CA GLN A 87 6.63 4.36 7.76
C GLN A 87 7.25 3.86 9.09
N ILE A 88 8.53 3.46 9.11
CA ILE A 88 9.20 2.86 10.30
C ILE A 88 10.59 3.52 10.51
N ALA A 89 10.94 3.84 11.77
CA ALA A 89 12.25 4.37 12.18
C ALA A 89 12.94 3.45 13.22
N ILE A 90 14.27 3.28 13.12
CA ILE A 90 15.06 2.35 13.97
C ILE A 90 16.43 2.98 14.33
N GLU A 91 16.88 2.94 15.60
CA GLU A 91 18.14 3.56 16.12
C GLU A 91 19.04 2.59 16.92
N GLY A 92 20.33 2.93 17.12
CA GLY A 92 21.27 2.16 17.95
C GLY A 92 21.75 0.84 17.34
N LEU A 93 21.44 0.65 16.06
CA LEU A 93 21.91 -0.49 15.29
C LEU A 93 23.34 -0.28 14.83
N SER A 94 24.10 -1.37 14.75
CA SER A 94 25.37 -1.34 14.04
C SER A 94 25.14 -1.08 12.55
N ASN A 95 26.11 -0.45 11.88
CA ASN A 95 26.01 -0.21 10.44
C ASN A 95 25.73 -1.51 9.66
N ILE A 96 26.27 -2.66 10.09
CA ILE A 96 26.02 -3.96 9.44
C ILE A 96 24.55 -4.41 9.62
N ALA A 97 24.00 -4.26 10.83
CA ALA A 97 22.61 -4.61 11.10
C ALA A 97 21.62 -3.71 10.33
N VAL A 98 21.90 -2.39 10.24
CA VAL A 98 21.13 -1.46 9.41
C VAL A 98 21.11 -1.94 7.96
N LYS A 99 22.28 -2.32 7.40
CA LYS A 99 22.31 -2.86 6.03
C LYS A 99 21.48 -4.14 5.88
N LYS A 100 21.40 -5.01 6.90
CA LYS A 100 20.56 -6.22 6.82
C LYS A 100 19.06 -5.94 6.87
N ILE A 101 18.63 -4.89 7.58
CA ILE A 101 17.23 -4.44 7.62
C ILE A 101 16.87 -3.70 6.33
N GLU A 102 17.71 -2.77 5.88
CA GLU A 102 17.54 -2.09 4.59
C GLU A 102 17.58 -3.09 3.41
N ASP A 103 18.26 -4.23 3.58
CA ASP A 103 18.22 -5.34 2.63
C ASP A 103 16.84 -6.03 2.55
N ARG A 104 15.95 -5.85 3.54
CA ARG A 104 14.56 -6.33 3.56
C ARG A 104 13.62 -5.26 3.04
N ARG A 105 13.49 -5.22 1.73
CA ARG A 105 12.96 -4.05 1.02
C ARG A 105 11.43 -3.99 0.87
N ILE A 106 10.66 -5.01 1.27
CA ILE A 106 9.22 -5.07 0.98
C ILE A 106 8.40 -4.37 2.07
N GLY A 107 7.62 -3.36 1.67
CA GLY A 107 6.60 -2.71 2.50
C GLY A 107 7.03 -1.47 3.28
N LEU A 108 8.28 -0.99 3.10
CA LEU A 108 8.90 0.05 3.95
C LEU A 108 9.73 1.08 3.15
N SER A 109 9.85 2.29 3.70
CA SER A 109 10.74 3.38 3.24
C SER A 109 11.64 3.80 4.39
N TYR A 110 12.96 3.73 4.19
CA TYR A 110 13.96 3.92 5.25
C TYR A 110 14.60 5.31 5.21
N LEU A 111 14.82 5.89 6.39
CA LEU A 111 15.59 7.12 6.59
C LEU A 111 16.66 6.86 7.65
N GLU A 112 17.93 6.80 7.24
CA GLU A 112 19.10 6.53 8.10
C GLU A 112 19.86 7.83 8.46
N LYS A 113 20.47 7.89 9.65
CA LYS A 113 21.41 8.97 10.03
C LYS A 113 22.67 8.92 9.18
N SER A 114 23.07 10.07 8.63
CA SER A 114 24.20 10.18 7.72
C SER A 114 25.54 10.31 8.43
N SER A 115 26.49 9.45 8.09
CA SER A 115 27.90 9.54 8.51
C SER A 115 28.64 10.78 7.98
N ARG A 116 28.07 11.49 6.99
CA ARG A 116 28.62 12.74 6.45
C ARG A 116 28.33 13.96 7.34
N TYR A 117 27.29 13.87 8.17
CA TYR A 117 26.85 14.96 9.05
C TYR A 117 26.96 14.59 10.55
N VAL A 118 27.18 13.31 10.87
CA VAL A 118 27.34 12.79 12.24
C VAL A 118 28.61 11.95 12.32
N ALA A 119 29.53 12.31 13.21
CA ALA A 119 30.76 11.57 13.45
C ALA A 119 30.52 10.38 14.39
N TRP A 120 31.05 9.21 14.03
CA TRP A 120 30.84 7.93 14.73
C TRP A 120 32.13 7.37 15.37
N ASP A 121 33.21 8.15 15.38
CA ASP A 121 34.56 7.75 15.78
C ASP A 121 34.92 8.12 17.23
N LYS A 122 33.99 8.69 18.00
CA LYS A 122 34.21 9.05 19.42
C LYS A 122 33.73 7.95 20.37
N LYS A 123 34.54 7.69 21.42
CA LYS A 123 34.19 6.78 22.53
C LYS A 123 33.49 7.52 23.66
N LEU A 124 32.47 6.88 24.23
CA LEU A 124 31.82 7.26 25.48
C LEU A 124 32.06 6.15 26.51
N ASN A 125 32.60 6.50 27.68
CA ASN A 125 32.92 5.55 28.77
C ASN A 125 33.77 4.34 28.31
N GLY A 126 34.76 4.59 27.45
CA GLY A 126 35.66 3.57 26.92
C GLY A 126 35.08 2.70 25.80
N LYS A 127 33.82 2.90 25.39
CA LYS A 127 33.14 2.15 24.32
C LYS A 127 32.75 3.07 23.16
N TYR A 128 32.82 2.57 21.91
CA TYR A 128 32.31 3.30 20.75
C TYR A 128 30.78 3.35 20.75
N LYS A 129 30.24 4.39 20.12
CA LYS A 129 28.80 4.58 19.95
C LYS A 129 28.29 3.83 18.72
#